data_AF-A0A069DTR3-F1
#
_entry.id   AF-A0A069DTR3-F1
#
_cell.length_a   1.000
_cell.length_b   1.000
_cell.length_c   1.000
_cell.angle_alpha   90.00
_cell.angle_beta   90.00
_cell.angle_gamma   90.00
#
_symmetry.space_group_name_H-M   'P 1'
#
loop_
_entity.id
_entity.type
_entity.pdbx_description
1 polymer ?
#
loop_
_entity_poly.entity_id
_entity_poly.type
_entity_poly.pdbx_seq_one_letter_code
_entity_poly.pdbx_strand_id
1 'polypeptide(L)'
;MGKTVLADENIQNTLSAISDKGSFTPGLIIGQPSEKKDFAIHAVATTKLVDDSSSTQCSVSDFGHIEESWLKVHMKNVTRSLSGGMYVLGLFIVGPKDIFADKLNLQKVRSLINSIHSISKSNVYLFGSNYPKNLIVLHFCSKSKKFQCKSFDVQNMSLSMSPVNWKFVNQPTTWYRIDCRYRLDTLLPYFSEKKQTFLKMSREMLEYFKGNIDDCLYFINGFTIKKSTVYTLEEIRGIIIDRLGIEEKNKKTFETEGHKYLNVFKATMFKEEPWEDDVEQFEIINAQGSIKFDGFISSKVFLHRSATIEEAINAIKEDLVRSFAARLDLHSDSLQEESSNNENITHFLPRRVVVKHDASGILFTDYMFPDDTKEDIVNSVKEQLGIEVTPELVIALENVQAKLNGLENDSLDNQKNENQKAELVSSNNKPPNILIYSLIGAFVVLIISTAVHFLM
;
A
#
# COMPACT_ATOMS: atom_id res chain seq x y z
N MET A 1 7.19 -1.51 35.13
CA MET A 1 6.35 -0.32 34.87
C MET A 1 5.49 -0.61 33.64
N GLY A 2 4.20 -0.29 33.67
CA GLY A 2 3.29 -0.57 32.53
C GLY A 2 3.58 0.31 31.31
N LYS A 3 3.27 -0.20 30.12
CA LYS A 3 3.40 0.54 28.84
C LYS A 3 2.56 1.82 28.89
N THR A 4 3.08 2.92 28.37
CA THR A 4 2.32 4.18 28.26
C THR A 4 1.90 4.39 26.82
N VAL A 5 0.67 4.85 26.59
CA VAL A 5 0.17 5.23 25.27
C VAL A 5 -0.26 6.69 25.32
N LEU A 6 0.29 7.50 24.43
CA LEU A 6 -0.16 8.86 24.19
C LEU A 6 -1.17 8.83 23.06
N ALA A 7 -2.39 9.30 23.32
CA ALA A 7 -3.50 9.23 22.39
C ALA A 7 -3.95 10.63 21.99
N ASP A 8 -4.11 10.85 20.69
CA ASP A 8 -4.70 12.07 20.17
C ASP A 8 -6.16 12.22 20.68
N GLU A 9 -6.58 13.46 20.96
CA GLU A 9 -7.89 13.77 21.53
C GLU A 9 -9.06 13.36 20.60
N ASN A 10 -8.82 13.30 19.28
CA ASN A 10 -9.81 12.85 18.30
C ASN A 10 -10.37 11.44 18.61
N ILE A 11 -9.56 10.55 19.17
CA ILE A 11 -9.97 9.19 19.53
C ILE A 11 -11.07 9.25 20.59
N GLN A 12 -10.97 10.14 21.57
CA GLN A 12 -11.99 10.30 22.59
C GLN A 12 -13.32 10.77 21.98
N ASN A 13 -13.25 11.68 21.00
CA ASN A 13 -14.43 12.18 20.29
C ASN A 13 -15.10 11.07 19.48
N THR A 14 -14.31 10.30 18.72
CA THR A 14 -14.82 9.16 17.94
C THR A 14 -15.49 8.11 18.82
N LEU A 15 -14.83 7.70 19.92
CA LEU A 15 -15.39 6.70 20.84
C LEU A 15 -16.65 7.19 21.56
N SER A 16 -16.75 8.50 21.80
CA SER A 16 -17.93 9.11 22.38
C SER A 16 -19.10 9.19 21.39
N ALA A 17 -18.83 9.46 20.11
CA ALA A 17 -19.83 9.53 19.05
C ALA A 17 -20.51 8.19 18.78
N ILE A 18 -19.74 7.09 18.84
CA ILE A 18 -20.26 5.72 18.62
C ILE A 18 -20.75 5.05 19.92
N SER A 19 -20.73 5.76 21.05
CA SER A 19 -21.11 5.19 22.35
C SER A 19 -22.63 5.05 22.49
N ASP A 20 -23.13 3.88 22.11
CA ASP A 20 -24.47 3.43 22.48
C ASP A 20 -24.51 2.78 23.88
N LYS A 21 -25.61 3.00 24.61
CA LYS A 21 -25.84 2.43 25.96
C LYS A 21 -26.32 0.97 25.90
N GLY A 22 -26.77 0.49 24.75
CA GLY A 22 -27.37 -0.84 24.58
C GLY A 22 -26.48 -1.88 23.90
N SER A 23 -25.38 -1.48 23.26
CA SER A 23 -24.62 -2.35 22.37
C SER A 23 -23.10 -2.23 22.52
N PHE A 24 -22.39 -3.21 21.98
CA PHE A 24 -20.94 -3.26 21.85
C PHE A 24 -20.54 -2.93 20.42
N THR A 25 -19.62 -1.99 20.27
CA THR A 25 -19.02 -1.64 18.98
C THR A 25 -17.50 -1.89 19.04
N PRO A 26 -16.98 -2.87 18.27
CA PRO A 26 -15.55 -3.05 18.09
C PRO A 26 -14.98 -2.04 17.09
N GLY A 27 -13.67 -1.83 17.18
CA GLY A 27 -12.91 -1.09 16.19
C GLY A 27 -11.42 -1.24 16.36
N LEU A 28 -10.66 -0.60 15.48
CA LEU A 28 -9.20 -0.67 15.43
C LEU A 28 -8.58 0.64 15.92
N ILE A 29 -7.41 0.52 16.56
CA ILE A 29 -6.59 1.65 16.99
C ILE A 29 -5.38 1.71 16.08
N ILE A 30 -5.17 2.85 15.44
CA ILE A 30 -4.05 3.11 14.54
C ILE A 30 -3.03 4.00 15.24
N GLY A 31 -1.75 3.73 15.00
CA GLY A 31 -0.68 4.47 15.64
C GLY A 31 0.71 3.94 15.30
N GLN A 32 1.69 4.40 16.09
CA GLN A 32 3.07 3.98 15.98
C GLN A 32 3.56 3.39 17.29
N PRO A 33 4.08 2.14 17.28
CA PRO A 33 4.74 1.58 18.45
C PRO A 33 6.09 2.25 18.67
N SER A 34 6.54 2.35 19.91
CA SER A 34 7.91 2.75 20.23
C SER A 34 8.34 2.13 21.56
N GLU A 35 9.66 2.06 21.81
CA GLU A 35 10.21 1.37 22.98
C GLU A 35 9.68 1.93 24.31
N LYS A 36 9.55 3.25 24.41
CA LYS A 36 9.18 3.93 25.67
C LYS A 36 7.68 4.15 25.82
N LYS A 37 7.00 4.47 24.72
CA LYS A 37 5.59 4.85 24.70
C LYS A 37 5.03 4.68 23.29
N ASP A 38 3.81 4.18 23.14
CA ASP A 38 3.17 4.17 21.83
C ASP A 38 2.41 5.49 21.61
N PHE A 39 2.16 5.78 20.33
CA PHE A 39 1.38 6.93 19.89
C PHE A 39 0.13 6.44 19.16
N ALA A 40 -1.05 6.63 19.75
CA ALA A 40 -2.33 6.34 19.11
C ALA A 40 -2.88 7.62 18.47
N ILE A 41 -3.14 7.59 17.16
CA ILE A 41 -3.48 8.80 16.39
C ILE A 41 -4.87 8.78 15.78
N HIS A 42 -5.46 7.59 15.66
CA HIS A 42 -6.76 7.42 15.05
C HIS A 42 -7.43 6.16 15.59
N ALA A 43 -8.75 6.20 15.64
CA ALA A 43 -9.59 5.06 15.99
C ALA A 43 -10.72 4.97 14.97
N VAL A 44 -10.96 3.78 14.44
CA VAL A 44 -12.01 3.53 13.47
C VAL A 44 -12.87 2.34 13.89
N ALA A 45 -14.20 2.53 13.90
CA ALA A 45 -15.14 1.46 14.20
C ALA A 45 -15.11 0.38 13.10
N THR A 46 -15.24 -0.88 13.48
CA THR A 46 -15.26 -1.97 12.51
C THR A 46 -16.53 -1.91 11.69
N THR A 47 -16.39 -1.98 10.37
CA THR A 47 -17.49 -2.05 9.43
C THR A 47 -17.63 -3.46 8.85
N LYS A 48 -18.84 -3.80 8.40
CA LYS A 48 -19.12 -5.00 7.60
C LYS A 48 -19.84 -4.58 6.33
N LEU A 49 -19.52 -5.24 5.22
CA LEU A 49 -20.29 -5.13 3.99
C LEU A 49 -21.71 -5.64 4.23
N VAL A 50 -22.69 -4.85 3.79
CA VAL A 50 -24.11 -5.23 3.78
C VAL A 50 -24.47 -5.73 2.40
N ASP A 51 -24.06 -4.97 1.36
CA ASP A 51 -24.19 -5.27 -0.06
C ASP A 51 -22.90 -4.82 -0.79
N ASP A 52 -22.80 -5.05 -2.11
CA ASP A 52 -21.60 -4.74 -2.93
C ASP A 52 -21.15 -3.26 -2.91
N SER A 53 -22.02 -2.35 -2.45
CA SER A 53 -21.77 -0.90 -2.48
C SER A 53 -21.90 -0.20 -1.12
N SER A 54 -22.20 -0.94 -0.04
CA SER A 54 -22.39 -0.30 1.27
C SER A 54 -21.91 -1.16 2.43
N SER A 55 -21.29 -0.49 3.40
CA SER A 55 -20.98 -1.08 4.70
C SER A 55 -21.70 -0.38 5.84
N THR A 56 -21.86 -1.13 6.91
CA THR A 56 -22.45 -0.66 8.15
C THR A 56 -21.51 -0.91 9.31
N GLN A 57 -21.54 -0.02 10.30
CA GLN A 57 -20.81 -0.21 11.54
C GLN A 57 -21.30 -1.49 12.25
N CYS A 58 -20.35 -2.34 12.63
CA CYS A 58 -20.63 -3.51 13.42
C CYS A 58 -21.04 -3.09 14.84
N SER A 59 -22.28 -3.40 15.22
CA SER A 59 -22.75 -3.26 16.59
C SER A 59 -23.56 -4.48 16.99
N VAL A 60 -23.34 -4.97 18.20
CA VAL A 60 -23.98 -6.18 18.73
C VAL A 60 -24.48 -5.97 20.15
N SER A 61 -25.60 -6.58 20.53
CA SER A 61 -26.14 -6.50 21.89
C SER A 61 -25.31 -7.28 22.91
N ASP A 62 -24.66 -8.37 22.49
CA ASP A 62 -23.80 -9.22 23.30
C ASP A 62 -22.36 -9.18 22.78
N PHE A 63 -21.40 -9.00 23.69
CA PHE A 63 -19.97 -8.98 23.38
C PHE A 63 -19.48 -10.28 22.73
N GLY A 64 -20.08 -11.43 23.10
CA GLY A 64 -19.75 -12.74 22.52
C GLY A 64 -20.04 -12.84 21.02
N HIS A 65 -20.96 -12.04 20.49
CA HIS A 65 -21.39 -12.06 19.09
C HIS A 65 -20.49 -11.24 18.15
N ILE A 66 -19.43 -10.60 18.66
CA ILE A 66 -18.45 -9.93 17.78
C ILE A 66 -17.71 -10.99 16.98
N GLU A 67 -17.86 -11.02 15.66
CA GLU A 67 -17.19 -12.01 14.82
C GLU A 67 -15.73 -11.61 14.51
N GLU A 68 -14.83 -12.59 14.59
CA GLU A 68 -13.43 -12.46 14.22
C GLU A 68 -13.23 -12.16 12.72
N SER A 69 -14.16 -12.61 11.88
CA SER A 69 -14.18 -12.39 10.42
C SER A 69 -14.26 -10.90 10.08
N TRP A 70 -15.12 -10.13 10.77
CA TRP A 70 -15.29 -8.70 10.56
C TRP A 70 -13.97 -7.95 10.82
N LEU A 71 -13.29 -8.29 11.93
CA LEU A 71 -12.00 -7.69 12.26
C LEU A 71 -10.93 -8.02 11.23
N LYS A 72 -10.87 -9.27 10.73
CA LYS A 72 -9.87 -9.70 9.74
C LYS A 72 -10.00 -8.91 8.43
N VAL A 73 -11.23 -8.79 7.91
CA VAL A 73 -11.49 -8.05 6.66
C VAL A 73 -11.16 -6.57 6.85
N HIS A 74 -11.69 -5.95 7.91
CA HIS A 74 -11.48 -4.52 8.14
C HIS A 74 -10.00 -4.20 8.42
N MET A 75 -9.29 -5.05 9.16
CA MET A 75 -7.86 -4.89 9.42
C MET A 75 -7.03 -4.94 8.13
N LYS A 76 -7.35 -5.83 7.18
CA LYS A 76 -6.67 -5.88 5.87
C LYS A 76 -6.85 -4.55 5.14
N ASN A 77 -8.08 -4.03 5.09
CA ASN A 77 -8.40 -2.77 4.42
C ASN A 77 -7.70 -1.59 5.11
N VAL A 78 -7.88 -1.42 6.42
CA VAL A 78 -7.22 -0.36 7.18
C VAL A 78 -5.71 -0.38 7.00
N THR A 79 -5.07 -1.55 7.00
CA THR A 79 -3.61 -1.68 6.84
C THR A 79 -3.12 -1.24 5.46
N ARG A 80 -3.91 -1.50 4.40
CA ARG A 80 -3.62 -0.97 3.04
C ARG A 80 -3.66 0.55 3.03
N SER A 81 -4.50 1.14 3.87
CA SER A 81 -4.73 2.58 3.94
C SER A 81 -3.76 3.33 4.86
N LEU A 82 -2.77 2.63 5.44
CA LEU A 82 -1.75 3.25 6.28
C LEU A 82 -0.56 3.75 5.47
N SER A 83 -0.07 4.93 5.84
CA SER A 83 1.26 5.40 5.46
C SER A 83 2.35 4.59 6.17
N GLY A 84 3.58 4.66 5.63
CA GLY A 84 4.71 3.97 6.22
C GLY A 84 5.01 4.42 7.65
N GLY A 85 5.43 3.46 8.49
CA GLY A 85 5.67 3.69 9.92
C GLY A 85 4.41 3.69 10.79
N MET A 86 3.21 3.55 10.21
CA MET A 86 1.95 3.41 10.94
C MET A 86 1.47 1.97 10.94
N TYR A 87 0.86 1.57 12.06
CA TYR A 87 0.38 0.22 12.30
C TYR A 87 -0.96 0.24 13.02
N VAL A 88 -1.70 -0.88 12.93
CA VAL A 88 -2.79 -1.17 13.85
C VAL A 88 -2.16 -1.59 15.18
N LEU A 89 -2.30 -0.78 16.23
CA LEU A 89 -1.77 -1.04 17.58
C LEU A 89 -2.61 -2.05 18.36
N GLY A 90 -3.86 -2.28 17.93
CA GLY A 90 -4.79 -3.19 18.56
C GLY A 90 -6.24 -2.77 18.30
N LEU A 91 -7.12 -3.06 19.24
CA LEU A 91 -8.56 -2.86 19.09
C LEU A 91 -9.15 -2.02 20.22
N PHE A 92 -10.25 -1.35 19.95
CA PHE A 92 -11.10 -0.79 20.99
C PHE A 92 -12.45 -1.50 21.03
N ILE A 93 -13.09 -1.51 22.20
CA ILE A 93 -14.48 -1.93 22.37
C ILE A 93 -15.22 -0.84 23.15
N VAL A 94 -16.21 -0.22 22.52
CA VAL A 94 -17.18 0.62 23.21
C VAL A 94 -18.34 -0.25 23.64
N GLY A 95 -18.76 -0.17 24.91
CA GLY A 95 -19.93 -0.94 25.36
C GLY A 95 -20.33 -0.71 26.82
N PRO A 96 -21.47 -1.25 27.25
CA PRO A 96 -22.06 -0.93 28.56
C PRO A 96 -21.46 -1.71 29.74
N LYS A 97 -20.74 -2.82 29.49
CA LYS A 97 -20.18 -3.70 30.53
C LYS A 97 -18.67 -3.84 30.35
N ASP A 98 -17.97 -4.05 31.47
CA ASP A 98 -16.53 -4.26 31.51
C ASP A 98 -16.15 -5.60 30.86
N ILE A 99 -15.39 -5.52 29.76
CA ILE A 99 -14.93 -6.68 28.97
C ILE A 99 -13.79 -7.47 29.62
N PHE A 100 -13.20 -6.95 30.71
CA PHE A 100 -12.09 -7.58 31.42
C PHE A 100 -12.53 -8.23 32.75
N ALA A 101 -13.76 -8.02 33.19
CA ALA A 101 -14.22 -8.43 34.52
C ALA A 101 -14.44 -9.94 34.67
N ASP A 102 -15.00 -10.60 33.65
CA ASP A 102 -15.31 -12.03 33.70
C ASP A 102 -14.47 -12.87 32.73
N LYS A 103 -14.44 -14.18 33.00
CA LYS A 103 -13.60 -15.14 32.27
C LYS A 103 -14.05 -15.32 30.81
N LEU A 104 -15.35 -15.27 30.53
CA LEU A 104 -15.90 -15.48 29.19
C LEU A 104 -15.57 -14.29 28.28
N ASN A 105 -15.77 -13.06 28.75
CA ASN A 105 -15.39 -11.87 28.03
C ASN A 105 -13.88 -11.83 27.82
N LEU A 106 -13.07 -12.15 28.84
CA LEU A 106 -11.63 -12.18 28.67
C LEU A 106 -11.17 -13.25 27.65
N GLN A 107 -11.84 -14.40 27.59
CA GLN A 107 -11.59 -15.41 26.53
C GLN A 107 -11.95 -14.87 25.14
N LYS A 108 -13.07 -14.15 25.01
CA LYS A 108 -13.46 -13.53 23.75
C LYS A 108 -12.47 -12.44 23.33
N VAL A 109 -12.03 -11.57 24.25
CA VAL A 109 -10.96 -10.59 24.00
C VAL A 109 -9.70 -11.27 23.45
N ARG A 110 -9.25 -12.37 24.07
CA ARG A 110 -8.10 -13.15 23.60
C ARG A 110 -8.31 -13.74 22.20
N SER A 111 -9.52 -14.21 21.88
CA SER A 111 -9.87 -14.71 20.53
C SER A 111 -9.74 -13.63 19.46
N LEU A 112 -10.25 -12.42 19.74
CA LEU A 112 -10.16 -11.27 18.84
C LEU A 112 -8.70 -10.85 18.60
N ILE A 113 -7.89 -10.77 19.67
CA ILE A 113 -6.46 -10.46 19.59
C ILE A 113 -5.70 -11.52 18.78
N ASN A 114 -5.96 -12.80 19.03
CA ASN A 114 -5.35 -13.89 18.27
C ASN A 114 -5.69 -13.82 16.78
N SER A 115 -6.89 -13.37 16.45
CA SER A 115 -7.31 -13.18 15.05
C SER A 115 -6.52 -12.07 14.37
N ILE A 116 -6.32 -10.93 15.04
CA ILE A 116 -5.47 -9.81 14.58
C ILE A 116 -4.02 -10.28 14.42
N HIS A 117 -3.48 -10.99 15.41
CA HIS A 117 -2.12 -11.49 15.34
C HIS A 117 -1.92 -12.50 14.20
N SER A 118 -2.85 -13.46 14.05
CA SER A 118 -2.77 -14.51 13.02
C SER A 118 -2.77 -13.94 11.61
N ILE A 119 -3.68 -12.99 11.30
CA ILE A 119 -3.71 -12.36 9.98
C ILE A 119 -2.44 -11.55 9.71
N SER A 120 -1.95 -10.80 10.71
CA SER A 120 -0.70 -10.04 10.58
C SER A 120 0.50 -10.93 10.25
N LYS A 121 0.58 -12.10 10.91
CA LYS A 121 1.66 -13.06 10.70
C LYS A 121 1.56 -13.79 9.36
N SER A 122 0.35 -14.04 8.87
CA SER A 122 0.12 -14.74 7.60
C SER A 122 0.46 -13.93 6.34
N ASN A 123 0.49 -12.59 6.44
CA ASN A 123 0.76 -11.71 5.29
C ASN A 123 1.81 -10.65 5.64
N VAL A 124 3.07 -11.09 5.76
CA VAL A 124 4.20 -10.24 6.11
C VAL A 124 4.40 -9.09 5.11
N TYR A 125 4.04 -9.27 3.84
CA TYR A 125 4.16 -8.22 2.83
C TYR A 125 3.22 -7.03 3.09
N LEU A 126 2.00 -7.28 3.57
CA LEU A 126 1.05 -6.22 3.89
C LEU A 126 1.29 -5.62 5.29
N PHE A 127 1.57 -6.46 6.28
CA PHE A 127 1.65 -6.03 7.68
C PHE A 127 3.05 -5.60 8.13
N GLY A 128 4.09 -5.97 7.38
CA GLY A 128 5.48 -5.75 7.76
C GLY A 128 5.98 -6.78 8.77
N SER A 129 7.30 -6.90 8.88
CA SER A 129 7.95 -7.81 9.85
C SER A 129 8.04 -7.21 11.26
N ASN A 130 7.96 -5.88 11.37
CA ASN A 130 8.03 -5.15 12.65
C ASN A 130 6.66 -4.88 13.27
N TYR A 131 5.65 -5.68 12.94
CA TYR A 131 4.30 -5.54 13.51
C TYR A 131 4.33 -5.63 15.05
N PRO A 132 3.49 -4.87 15.79
CA PRO A 132 3.54 -4.82 17.25
C PRO A 132 3.47 -6.20 17.92
N LYS A 133 4.48 -6.50 18.75
CA LYS A 133 4.53 -7.71 19.60
C LYS A 133 3.55 -7.68 20.79
N ASN A 134 3.02 -6.49 21.08
CA ASN A 134 2.06 -6.26 22.15
C ASN A 134 0.88 -5.50 21.55
N LEU A 135 -0.30 -6.11 21.58
CA LEU A 135 -1.54 -5.49 21.11
C LEU A 135 -2.32 -4.86 22.25
N ILE A 136 -2.82 -3.66 22.00
CA ILE A 136 -3.59 -2.90 22.99
C ILE A 136 -5.08 -3.19 22.84
N VAL A 137 -5.77 -3.35 23.96
CA VAL A 137 -7.23 -3.36 24.03
C VAL A 137 -7.69 -2.18 24.88
N LEU A 138 -8.37 -1.23 24.24
CA LEU A 138 -9.00 -0.09 24.88
C LEU A 138 -10.50 -0.35 25.05
N HIS A 139 -10.97 -0.39 26.29
CA HIS A 139 -12.40 -0.43 26.57
C HIS A 139 -12.89 0.96 26.98
N PHE A 140 -13.95 1.43 26.33
CA PHE A 140 -14.70 2.61 26.74
C PHE A 140 -16.09 2.21 27.23
N CYS A 141 -16.34 2.42 28.53
CA CYS A 141 -17.62 2.06 29.13
C CYS A 141 -18.67 3.14 28.84
N SER A 142 -19.68 2.82 28.02
CA SER A 142 -20.70 3.79 27.60
C SER A 142 -21.58 4.30 28.75
N LYS A 143 -21.70 3.51 29.84
CA LYS A 143 -22.45 3.88 31.06
C LYS A 143 -21.65 4.77 32.02
N SER A 144 -20.43 4.37 32.35
CA SER A 144 -19.60 5.09 33.34
C SER A 144 -18.74 6.20 32.73
N LYS A 145 -18.62 6.23 31.39
CA LYS A 145 -17.75 7.14 30.62
C LYS A 145 -16.28 7.03 31.03
N LYS A 146 -15.85 5.86 31.49
CA LYS A 146 -14.47 5.54 31.89
C LYS A 146 -13.76 4.72 30.83
N PHE A 147 -12.44 4.93 30.73
CA PHE A 147 -11.54 4.15 29.89
C PHE A 147 -10.78 3.12 30.73
N GLN A 148 -10.59 1.93 30.18
CA GLN A 148 -9.70 0.90 30.69
C GLN A 148 -8.83 0.42 29.54
N CYS A 149 -7.53 0.29 29.77
CA CYS A 149 -6.60 -0.10 28.71
C CYS A 149 -5.65 -1.19 29.20
N LYS A 150 -5.50 -2.24 28.38
CA LYS A 150 -4.66 -3.41 28.67
C LYS A 150 -3.80 -3.75 27.45
N SER A 151 -2.59 -4.24 27.68
CA SER A 151 -1.68 -4.74 26.64
C SER A 151 -1.62 -6.26 26.75
N PHE A 152 -1.61 -6.92 25.60
CA PHE A 152 -1.52 -8.37 25.47
C PHE A 152 -0.30 -8.74 24.64
N ASP A 153 0.58 -9.55 25.23
CA ASP A 153 1.76 -10.09 24.55
C ASP A 153 1.34 -11.23 23.62
N VAL A 154 1.42 -11.00 22.30
CA VAL A 154 1.01 -11.98 21.28
C VAL A 154 2.08 -13.03 20.99
N GLN A 155 3.31 -12.86 21.50
CA GLN A 155 4.36 -13.86 21.39
C GLN A 155 4.19 -14.98 22.43
N ASN A 156 3.45 -14.69 23.51
CA ASN A 156 3.16 -15.65 24.57
C ASN A 156 1.85 -16.41 24.27
N MET A 157 1.90 -17.75 24.32
CA MET A 157 0.73 -18.61 24.12
C MET A 157 -0.43 -18.32 25.08
N SER A 158 -0.14 -17.80 26.28
CA SER A 158 -1.14 -17.42 27.28
C SER A 158 -1.76 -16.03 27.07
N LEU A 159 -1.26 -15.23 26.11
CA LEU A 159 -1.61 -13.83 25.89
C LEU A 159 -1.60 -13.05 27.21
N SER A 160 -0.41 -12.96 27.82
CA SER A 160 -0.26 -12.34 29.13
C SER A 160 -0.71 -10.87 29.10
N MET A 161 -1.53 -10.48 30.09
CA MET A 161 -2.18 -9.17 30.12
C MET A 161 -1.48 -8.26 31.13
N SER A 162 -1.17 -7.03 30.71
CA SER A 162 -0.60 -5.99 31.58
C SER A 162 -1.40 -4.68 31.49
N PRO A 163 -1.46 -3.87 32.56
CA PRO A 163 -2.12 -2.58 32.51
C PRO A 163 -1.35 -1.58 31.63
N VAL A 164 -2.09 -0.77 30.88
CA VAL A 164 -1.56 0.31 30.05
C VAL A 164 -1.98 1.65 30.62
N ASN A 165 -1.02 2.57 30.71
CA ASN A 165 -1.26 3.96 31.07
C ASN A 165 -1.68 4.75 29.83
N TRP A 166 -2.99 4.81 29.58
CA TRP A 166 -3.57 5.55 28.46
C TRP A 166 -3.73 7.02 28.81
N LYS A 167 -3.13 7.92 28.03
CA LYS A 167 -3.18 9.36 28.25
C LYS A 167 -3.59 10.10 26.98
N PHE A 168 -4.71 10.80 27.05
CA PHE A 168 -5.07 11.75 26.01
C PHE A 168 -4.16 12.98 26.06
N VAL A 169 -3.71 13.44 24.90
CA VAL A 169 -2.86 14.62 24.75
C VAL A 169 -3.55 15.64 23.85
N ASN A 170 -3.55 16.90 24.30
CA ASN A 170 -4.23 18.00 23.58
C ASN A 170 -3.45 18.47 22.35
N GLN A 171 -2.14 18.20 22.29
CA GLN A 171 -1.31 18.53 21.14
C GLN A 171 -1.02 17.26 20.36
N PRO A 172 -1.37 17.21 19.06
CA PRO A 172 -1.05 16.07 18.21
C PRO A 172 0.45 15.77 18.23
N THR A 173 0.77 14.50 18.09
CA THR A 173 2.16 14.08 17.95
C THR A 173 2.80 14.80 16.76
N THR A 174 3.96 15.43 16.97
CA THR A 174 4.69 16.01 15.84
C THR A 174 5.43 14.92 15.07
N TRP A 175 5.00 14.69 13.84
CA TRP A 175 5.57 13.69 12.95
C TRP A 175 6.69 14.25 12.08
N TYR A 176 7.72 13.43 11.87
CA TYR A 176 8.71 13.62 10.83
C TYR A 176 8.32 12.79 9.63
N ARG A 177 8.43 13.38 8.45
CA ARG A 177 8.04 12.74 7.21
C ARG A 177 9.27 12.39 6.40
N ILE A 178 9.28 11.20 5.81
CA ILE A 178 10.34 10.76 4.90
C ILE A 178 9.69 10.34 3.58
N ASP A 179 10.11 10.97 2.51
CA ASP A 179 9.67 10.62 1.16
C ASP A 179 10.73 9.75 0.48
N CYS A 180 10.31 8.62 -0.07
CA CYS A 180 11.14 7.77 -0.92
C CYS A 180 10.40 7.44 -2.21
N ARG A 181 11.13 7.16 -3.29
CA ARG A 181 10.56 6.69 -4.55
C ARG A 181 11.43 5.59 -5.12
N TYR A 182 10.81 4.48 -5.47
CA TYR A 182 11.44 3.34 -6.12
C TYR A 182 11.01 3.29 -7.59
N ARG A 183 11.96 3.13 -8.52
CA ARG A 183 11.68 2.94 -9.95
C ARG A 183 11.54 1.46 -10.24
N LEU A 184 10.40 1.09 -10.81
CA LEU A 184 10.18 -0.22 -11.41
C LEU A 184 10.56 -0.11 -12.88
N ASP A 185 11.64 -0.78 -13.28
CA ASP A 185 12.05 -0.93 -14.68
C ASP A 185 12.79 -2.26 -14.76
N THR A 186 12.03 -3.35 -14.63
CA THR A 186 12.60 -4.68 -14.49
C THR A 186 11.92 -5.66 -15.42
N LEU A 187 12.74 -6.42 -16.14
CA LEU A 187 12.33 -7.55 -16.95
C LEU A 187 12.69 -8.84 -16.21
N LEU A 188 11.68 -9.62 -15.84
CA LEU A 188 11.86 -10.91 -15.19
C LEU A 188 11.61 -12.04 -16.17
N PRO A 189 12.52 -13.02 -16.29
CA PRO A 189 12.25 -14.22 -17.06
C PRO A 189 11.14 -15.05 -16.39
N TYR A 190 10.25 -15.62 -17.21
CA TYR A 190 9.18 -16.49 -16.77
C TYR A 190 9.47 -17.91 -17.24
N PHE A 191 9.59 -18.87 -16.31
CA PHE A 191 10.09 -20.21 -16.61
C PHE A 191 9.01 -21.31 -16.66
N SER A 192 7.76 -20.99 -16.36
CA SER A 192 6.71 -22.01 -16.21
C SER A 192 6.05 -22.36 -17.54
N GLU A 193 6.16 -23.62 -17.96
CA GLU A 193 5.50 -24.16 -19.17
C GLU A 193 3.97 -24.18 -19.06
N LYS A 194 3.43 -24.15 -17.84
CA LYS A 194 1.98 -24.07 -17.61
C LYS A 194 1.55 -22.61 -17.51
N LYS A 195 0.41 -22.25 -18.10
CA LYS A 195 -0.27 -20.97 -17.88
C LYS A 195 -0.55 -20.82 -16.38
N GLN A 196 0.12 -19.87 -15.74
CA GLN A 196 -0.10 -19.57 -14.32
C GLN A 196 -1.21 -18.54 -14.15
N THR A 197 -1.88 -18.58 -13.00
CA THR A 197 -2.79 -17.51 -12.61
C THR A 197 -1.97 -16.26 -12.24
N PHE A 198 -2.54 -15.07 -12.50
CA PHE A 198 -1.94 -13.80 -12.07
C PHE A 198 -1.60 -13.80 -10.57
N LEU A 199 -2.41 -14.49 -9.75
CA LEU A 199 -2.18 -14.64 -8.31
C LEU A 199 -0.90 -15.42 -7.97
N LYS A 200 -0.51 -16.43 -8.75
CA LYS A 200 0.77 -17.12 -8.52
C LYS A 200 1.94 -16.25 -8.96
N MET A 201 1.82 -15.67 -10.15
CA MET A 201 2.81 -14.76 -10.72
C MET A 201 3.09 -13.57 -9.79
N SER A 202 2.05 -12.96 -9.21
CA SER A 202 2.17 -11.82 -8.29
C SER A 202 2.98 -12.13 -7.03
N ARG A 203 2.96 -13.37 -6.53
CA ARG A 203 3.79 -13.76 -5.39
C ARG A 203 5.27 -13.80 -5.74
N GLU A 204 5.63 -14.43 -6.85
CA GLU A 204 7.02 -14.51 -7.32
C GLU A 204 7.58 -13.09 -7.59
N MET A 205 6.75 -12.23 -8.17
CA MET A 205 7.09 -10.84 -8.44
C MET A 205 7.27 -10.02 -7.16
N LEU A 206 6.42 -10.24 -6.16
CA LEU A 206 6.50 -9.57 -4.86
C LEU A 206 7.73 -10.01 -4.06
N GLU A 207 8.10 -11.30 -4.13
CA GLU A 207 9.32 -11.85 -3.53
C GLU A 207 10.57 -11.22 -4.13
N TYR A 208 10.66 -11.18 -5.46
CA TYR A 208 11.76 -10.52 -6.16
C TYR A 208 11.85 -9.03 -5.80
N PHE A 209 10.72 -8.32 -5.81
CA PHE A 209 10.66 -6.91 -5.46
C PHE A 209 11.13 -6.64 -4.03
N LYS A 210 10.69 -7.48 -3.07
CA LYS A 210 11.13 -7.38 -1.67
C LYS A 210 12.63 -7.60 -1.54
N GLY A 211 13.18 -8.62 -2.20
CA GLY A 211 14.63 -8.89 -2.18
C GLY A 211 15.43 -7.69 -2.66
N ASN A 212 15.05 -7.11 -3.80
CA ASN A 212 15.69 -5.90 -4.32
C ASN A 212 15.64 -4.71 -3.35
N ILE A 213 14.51 -4.50 -2.67
CA ILE A 213 14.36 -3.46 -1.66
C ILE A 213 15.26 -3.72 -0.46
N ASP A 214 15.38 -4.98 -0.03
CA ASP A 214 16.18 -5.35 1.12
C ASP A 214 17.67 -5.10 0.87
N ASP A 215 18.14 -5.40 -0.34
CA ASP A 215 19.54 -5.30 -0.78
C ASP A 215 19.98 -3.85 -1.10
N CYS A 216 19.05 -2.91 -1.21
CA CYS A 216 19.40 -1.51 -1.44
C CYS A 216 20.15 -0.90 -0.24
N LEU A 217 21.12 -0.04 -0.55
CA LEU A 217 21.64 0.97 0.36
C LEU A 217 20.68 2.16 0.42
N TYR A 218 20.54 2.74 1.62
CA TYR A 218 19.64 3.85 1.88
C TYR A 218 20.40 5.08 2.36
N PHE A 219 20.01 6.24 1.83
CA PHE A 219 20.55 7.55 2.18
C PHE A 219 19.40 8.50 2.52
N ILE A 220 19.34 8.99 3.76
CA ILE A 220 18.32 9.95 4.21
C ILE A 220 18.96 11.34 4.25
N ASN A 221 18.55 12.25 3.36
CA ASN A 221 19.20 13.54 3.14
C ASN A 221 20.72 13.42 2.93
N GLY A 222 21.16 12.34 2.25
CA GLY A 222 22.58 12.03 2.04
C GLY A 222 23.27 11.36 3.23
N PHE A 223 22.61 11.18 4.38
CA PHE A 223 23.15 10.43 5.51
C PHE A 223 22.91 8.93 5.32
N THR A 224 23.96 8.14 5.47
CA THR A 224 23.88 6.68 5.55
C THR A 224 24.48 6.19 6.85
N ILE A 225 24.00 5.06 7.37
CA ILE A 225 24.51 4.48 8.62
C ILE A 225 25.77 3.67 8.32
N LYS A 226 26.86 3.96 9.02
CA LYS A 226 27.91 2.95 9.28
C LYS A 226 27.49 2.16 10.52
N LYS A 227 27.53 0.83 10.46
CA LYS A 227 26.99 -0.16 11.43
C LYS A 227 27.23 0.08 12.95
N SER A 228 28.04 1.05 13.35
CA SER A 228 28.46 1.30 14.74
C SER A 228 27.78 2.48 15.43
N THR A 229 27.01 3.33 14.74
CA THR A 229 26.38 4.51 15.37
C THR A 229 24.88 4.58 15.11
N VAL A 230 24.10 4.69 16.19
CA VAL A 230 22.64 4.90 16.14
C VAL A 230 22.38 6.39 16.20
N TYR A 231 21.82 6.96 15.14
CA TYR A 231 21.33 8.34 15.10
C TYR A 231 19.80 8.33 15.02
N THR A 232 19.19 9.25 15.76
CA THR A 232 17.77 9.59 15.64
C THR A 232 17.55 10.63 14.55
N LEU A 233 16.32 10.72 14.04
CA LEU A 233 15.96 11.73 13.05
C LEU A 233 16.10 13.15 13.60
N GLU A 234 15.87 13.36 14.90
CA GLU A 234 16.12 14.65 15.55
C GLU A 234 17.61 15.03 15.55
N GLU A 235 18.51 14.08 15.82
CA GLU A 235 19.95 14.33 15.79
C GLU A 235 20.44 14.63 14.37
N ILE A 236 19.98 13.86 13.36
CA ILE A 236 20.29 14.16 11.95
C ILE A 236 19.82 15.56 11.58
N ARG A 237 18.60 15.92 11.99
CA ARG A 237 18.07 17.26 11.75
C ARG A 237 18.99 18.32 12.34
N GLY A 238 19.46 18.14 13.57
CA GLY A 238 20.44 19.04 14.20
C GLY A 238 21.71 19.18 13.35
N ILE A 239 22.30 18.05 12.94
CA ILE A 239 23.51 18.03 12.10
C ILE A 239 23.28 18.75 10.76
N ILE A 240 22.12 18.59 10.13
CA ILE A 240 21.77 19.28 8.88
C ILE A 240 21.69 20.79 9.10
N ILE A 241 21.04 21.23 10.19
CA ILE A 241 20.90 22.64 10.52
C ILE A 241 22.27 23.28 10.75
N ASP A 242 23.12 22.62 11.52
CA ASP A 242 24.48 23.09 11.84
C ASP A 242 25.34 23.20 10.58
N ARG A 243 25.30 22.19 9.68
CA ARG A 243 26.08 22.19 8.43
C ARG A 243 25.61 23.23 7.43
N LEU A 244 24.31 23.51 7.36
CA LEU A 244 23.73 24.45 6.41
C LEU A 244 23.67 25.88 6.95
N GLY A 245 24.07 26.13 8.21
CA GLY A 245 24.03 27.45 8.83
C GLY A 245 22.61 28.03 8.91
N ILE A 246 21.59 27.19 9.03
CA ILE A 246 20.19 27.63 9.06
C ILE A 246 19.85 28.10 10.48
N GLU A 247 19.54 29.39 10.67
CA GLU A 247 19.06 29.87 11.97
C GLU A 247 17.77 29.15 12.40
N GLU A 248 17.70 28.64 13.64
CA GLU A 248 16.52 27.94 14.19
C GLU A 248 15.21 28.75 14.09
N LYS A 249 15.30 30.07 14.03
CA LYS A 249 14.15 30.98 13.88
C LYS A 249 13.44 30.83 12.53
N ASN A 250 14.12 30.29 11.52
CA ASN A 250 13.54 29.94 10.22
C ASN A 250 13.20 28.45 10.16
N LYS A 251 12.21 28.01 10.96
CA LYS A 251 11.56 26.71 10.78
C LYS A 251 10.93 26.68 9.37
N LYS A 252 11.68 26.20 8.37
CA LYS A 252 11.17 26.00 7.01
C LYS A 252 10.09 24.93 7.07
N THR A 253 8.84 25.33 7.21
CA THR A 253 7.70 24.46 6.99
C THR A 253 7.59 24.22 5.49
N PHE A 254 7.64 22.96 5.07
CA PHE A 254 7.43 22.59 3.69
C PHE A 254 5.94 22.41 3.46
N GLU A 255 5.38 23.20 2.55
CA GLU A 255 4.00 23.03 2.12
C GLU A 255 3.96 22.01 1.00
N THR A 256 3.35 20.86 1.27
CA THR A 256 3.20 19.77 0.31
C THR A 256 1.94 18.99 0.64
N GLU A 257 1.22 18.54 -0.38
CA GLU A 257 -0.07 17.86 -0.25
C GLU A 257 -1.09 18.59 0.66
N GLY A 258 -1.10 19.93 0.62
CA GLY A 258 -2.02 20.77 1.40
C GLY A 258 -1.70 20.85 2.91
N HIS A 259 -0.49 20.45 3.32
CA HIS A 259 -0.02 20.51 4.70
C HIS A 259 1.33 21.18 4.83
N LYS A 260 1.51 21.91 5.95
CA LYS A 260 2.79 22.44 6.39
C LYS A 260 3.49 21.44 7.29
N TYR A 261 4.50 20.77 6.75
CA TYR A 261 5.33 19.83 7.50
C TYR A 261 6.58 20.53 8.03
N LEU A 262 6.82 20.38 9.34
CA LEU A 262 7.97 21.00 9.98
C LEU A 262 9.30 20.41 9.47
N ASN A 263 9.33 19.11 9.17
CA ASN A 263 10.54 18.43 8.67
C ASN A 263 10.15 17.32 7.68
N VAL A 264 10.60 17.48 6.44
CA VAL A 264 10.48 16.48 5.38
C VAL A 264 11.90 16.04 4.97
N PHE A 265 12.20 14.77 5.18
CA PHE A 265 13.42 14.14 4.72
C PHE A 265 13.18 13.47 3.36
N LYS A 266 14.22 13.37 2.56
CA LYS A 266 14.25 12.64 1.29
C LYS A 266 15.16 11.44 1.46
N ALA A 267 14.62 10.25 1.20
CA ALA A 267 15.39 9.03 1.12
C ALA A 267 15.71 8.71 -0.34
N THR A 268 16.95 8.27 -0.59
CA THR A 268 17.41 7.77 -1.87
C THR A 268 17.90 6.34 -1.68
N MET A 269 17.59 5.49 -2.64
CA MET A 269 17.98 4.08 -2.67
C MET A 269 19.03 3.88 -3.74
N PHE A 270 20.01 3.03 -3.45
CA PHE A 270 21.05 2.63 -4.38
C PHE A 270 21.22 1.11 -4.30
N LYS A 271 21.13 0.42 -5.43
CA LYS A 271 21.42 -1.01 -5.51
C LYS A 271 22.83 -1.17 -6.08
N GLU A 272 23.71 -1.82 -5.32
CA GLU A 272 25.01 -2.23 -5.85
C GLU A 272 24.81 -3.38 -6.84
N GLU A 273 25.32 -3.22 -8.06
CA GLU A 273 25.40 -4.33 -9.00
C GLU A 273 26.70 -5.10 -8.77
N PRO A 274 26.68 -6.44 -8.78
CA PRO A 274 27.89 -7.24 -8.69
C PRO A 274 28.83 -6.86 -9.86
N TRP A 275 30.12 -6.70 -9.54
CA TRP A 275 31.13 -6.39 -10.56
C TRP A 275 31.31 -7.59 -11.51
N GLU A 276 31.43 -7.30 -12.81
CA GLU A 276 31.37 -8.25 -13.93
C GLU A 276 32.55 -9.25 -14.04
N ASP A 277 33.49 -9.30 -13.10
CA ASP A 277 34.67 -10.18 -13.21
C ASP A 277 34.39 -11.67 -12.90
N ASP A 278 33.16 -12.03 -12.52
CA ASP A 278 32.71 -13.42 -12.26
C ASP A 278 31.94 -14.05 -13.45
N VAL A 279 32.38 -13.79 -14.69
CA VAL A 279 31.72 -14.30 -15.93
C VAL A 279 31.66 -15.84 -16.00
N GLU A 280 32.45 -16.56 -15.20
CA GLU A 280 32.45 -18.02 -15.17
C GLU A 280 31.26 -18.65 -14.41
N GLN A 281 30.36 -17.86 -13.82
CA GLN A 281 29.24 -18.36 -12.99
C GLN A 281 27.85 -18.20 -13.61
N PHE A 282 27.72 -17.78 -14.87
CA PHE A 282 26.40 -17.59 -15.49
C PHE A 282 25.82 -18.90 -16.05
N GLU A 283 24.62 -19.26 -15.57
CA GLU A 283 23.81 -20.34 -16.15
C GLU A 283 22.86 -19.76 -17.21
N ILE A 284 22.88 -20.34 -18.42
CA ILE A 284 21.89 -20.02 -19.45
C ILE A 284 20.61 -20.81 -19.15
N ILE A 285 19.55 -20.09 -18.79
CA ILE A 285 18.25 -20.70 -18.47
C ILE A 285 17.25 -20.34 -19.58
N ASN A 286 16.60 -21.35 -20.17
CA ASN A 286 15.57 -21.15 -21.18
C ASN A 286 14.26 -20.67 -20.53
N ALA A 287 13.94 -19.39 -20.69
CA ALA A 287 12.67 -18.82 -20.26
C ALA A 287 11.56 -19.08 -21.29
N GLN A 288 10.35 -19.34 -20.80
CA GLN A 288 9.12 -19.51 -21.59
C GLN A 288 8.45 -18.16 -21.93
N GLY A 289 8.88 -17.08 -21.29
CA GLY A 289 8.38 -15.72 -21.53
C GLY A 289 9.11 -14.72 -20.65
N SER A 290 8.59 -13.49 -20.60
CA SER A 290 9.10 -12.45 -19.71
C SER A 290 7.96 -11.60 -19.16
N ILE A 291 8.17 -11.06 -17.96
CA ILE A 291 7.26 -10.13 -17.31
C ILE A 291 8.00 -8.82 -17.10
N LYS A 292 7.49 -7.75 -17.70
CA LYS A 292 8.04 -6.40 -17.53
C LYS A 292 7.22 -5.61 -16.52
N PHE A 293 7.93 -4.99 -15.58
CA PHE A 293 7.39 -3.96 -14.71
C PHE A 293 7.95 -2.61 -15.08
N ASP A 294 7.06 -1.64 -15.31
CA ASP A 294 7.43 -0.25 -15.57
C ASP A 294 6.61 0.69 -14.69
N GLY A 295 7.28 1.69 -14.13
CA GLY A 295 6.65 2.74 -13.34
C GLY A 295 7.41 3.08 -12.06
N PHE A 296 6.68 3.57 -11.06
CA PHE A 296 7.26 3.96 -9.79
C PHE A 296 6.34 3.60 -8.65
N ILE A 297 6.94 3.32 -7.49
CA ILE A 297 6.24 3.21 -6.22
C ILE A 297 6.77 4.31 -5.30
N SER A 298 5.86 5.18 -4.86
CA SER A 298 6.18 6.25 -3.92
C SER A 298 5.85 5.81 -2.49
N SER A 299 6.79 6.05 -1.58
CA SER A 299 6.64 5.83 -0.16
C SER A 299 6.60 7.16 0.61
N LYS A 300 5.67 7.24 1.56
CA LYS A 300 5.49 8.37 2.46
C LYS A 300 5.46 7.82 3.88
N VAL A 301 6.56 8.00 4.60
CA VAL A 301 6.76 7.46 5.95
C VAL A 301 6.60 8.57 6.98
N PHE A 302 5.88 8.28 8.07
CA PHE A 302 5.72 9.18 9.21
C PHE A 302 6.28 8.53 10.48
N LEU A 303 7.17 9.22 11.18
CA LEU A 303 7.86 8.71 12.37
C LEU A 303 7.92 9.77 13.48
N HIS A 304 7.92 9.32 14.73
CA HIS A 304 8.16 10.20 15.87
C HIS A 304 9.61 10.74 15.84
N ARG A 305 9.83 11.91 16.44
CA ARG A 305 11.13 12.62 16.35
C ARG A 305 12.35 11.81 16.82
N SER A 306 12.17 10.97 17.84
CA SER A 306 13.22 10.13 18.39
C SER A 306 13.41 8.80 17.64
N ALA A 307 12.78 8.61 16.49
CA ALA A 307 12.94 7.39 15.70
C ALA A 307 14.36 7.35 15.13
N THR A 308 14.94 6.17 15.09
CA THR A 308 16.28 5.92 14.56
C THR A 308 16.26 5.90 13.03
N ILE A 309 17.43 6.07 12.41
CA ILE A 309 17.56 5.86 10.96
C ILE A 309 17.19 4.43 10.56
N GLU A 310 17.51 3.44 11.40
CA GLU A 310 17.17 2.04 11.14
C GLU A 310 15.66 1.83 11.11
N GLU A 311 14.93 2.35 12.09
CA GLU A 311 13.45 2.37 12.09
C GLU A 311 12.91 3.08 10.84
N ALA A 312 13.55 4.17 10.42
CA ALA A 312 13.18 4.88 9.20
C ALA A 312 13.36 4.05 7.93
N ILE A 313 14.52 3.38 7.77
CA ILE A 313 14.78 2.51 6.62
C ILE A 313 13.81 1.34 6.61
N ASN A 314 13.58 0.70 7.76
CA ASN A 314 12.63 -0.41 7.87
C ASN A 314 11.21 0.02 7.52
N ALA A 315 10.78 1.19 7.98
CA ALA A 315 9.47 1.74 7.64
C ALA A 315 9.33 2.05 6.14
N ILE A 316 10.39 2.53 5.47
CA ILE A 316 10.41 2.72 4.00
C ILE A 316 10.27 1.36 3.30
N LYS A 317 11.08 0.37 3.69
CA LYS A 317 11.05 -0.98 3.12
C LYS A 317 9.67 -1.60 3.22
N GLU A 318 9.08 -1.59 4.42
CA GLU A 318 7.75 -2.12 4.67
C GLU A 318 6.67 -1.37 3.88
N ASP A 319 6.75 -0.04 3.77
CA ASP A 319 5.76 0.75 3.04
C ASP A 319 5.80 0.52 1.53
N LEU A 320 6.99 0.43 0.94
CA LEU A 320 7.15 0.11 -0.49
C LEU A 320 6.60 -1.28 -0.81
N VAL A 321 6.96 -2.29 0.00
CA VAL A 321 6.49 -3.68 -0.16
C VAL A 321 4.98 -3.77 0.04
N ARG A 322 4.45 -3.12 1.09
CA ARG A 322 3.02 -3.05 1.38
C ARG A 322 2.26 -2.42 0.22
N SER A 323 2.78 -1.32 -0.33
CA SER A 323 2.15 -0.66 -1.48
C SER A 323 2.10 -1.57 -2.70
N PHE A 324 3.17 -2.32 -2.98
CA PHE A 324 3.17 -3.22 -4.13
C PHE A 324 2.23 -4.41 -3.91
N ALA A 325 2.29 -5.03 -2.73
CA ALA A 325 1.41 -6.13 -2.34
C ALA A 325 -0.08 -5.74 -2.42
N ALA A 326 -0.43 -4.55 -1.92
CA ALA A 326 -1.80 -4.06 -1.97
C ALA A 326 -2.31 -3.91 -3.41
N ARG A 327 -1.49 -3.37 -4.31
CA ARG A 327 -1.84 -3.23 -5.74
C ARG A 327 -2.04 -4.57 -6.42
N LEU A 328 -1.15 -5.51 -6.17
CA LEU A 328 -1.23 -6.86 -6.74
C LEU A 328 -2.44 -7.62 -6.21
N ASP A 329 -2.73 -7.53 -4.90
CA ASP A 329 -3.92 -8.14 -4.31
C ASP A 329 -5.20 -7.55 -4.91
N LEU A 330 -5.34 -6.21 -4.92
CA LEU A 330 -6.54 -5.52 -5.41
C LEU A 330 -6.80 -5.83 -6.89
N HIS A 331 -5.74 -5.83 -7.70
CA HIS A 331 -5.84 -6.19 -9.11
C HIS A 331 -6.14 -7.69 -9.32
N SER A 332 -5.62 -8.56 -8.46
CA SER A 332 -5.95 -9.99 -8.51
C SER A 332 -7.42 -10.25 -8.21
N ASP A 333 -8.00 -9.48 -7.28
CA ASP A 333 -9.40 -9.58 -6.90
C ASP A 333 -10.30 -9.12 -8.06
N SER A 334 -9.92 -8.07 -8.82
CA SER A 334 -10.69 -7.59 -9.98
C SER A 334 -10.58 -8.49 -11.23
N LEU A 335 -9.45 -9.17 -11.42
CA LEU A 335 -9.25 -10.07 -12.58
C LEU A 335 -10.12 -11.34 -12.55
N GLN A 336 -10.71 -11.70 -11.40
CA GLN A 336 -11.60 -12.85 -11.33
C GLN A 336 -12.86 -12.68 -12.20
N GLU A 337 -13.13 -11.46 -12.67
CA GLU A 337 -14.27 -11.11 -13.51
C GLU A 337 -13.97 -11.14 -15.02
N GLU A 338 -12.70 -11.16 -15.46
CA GLU A 338 -12.33 -11.07 -16.88
C GLU A 338 -11.39 -12.20 -17.35
N SER A 339 -11.95 -13.21 -18.02
CA SER A 339 -11.15 -14.25 -18.69
C SER A 339 -10.86 -13.88 -20.16
N SER A 340 -9.78 -13.15 -20.42
CA SER A 340 -9.26 -12.99 -21.79
C SER A 340 -8.00 -13.82 -22.04
N ASN A 341 -7.92 -14.42 -23.22
CA ASN A 341 -6.95 -15.47 -23.59
C ASN A 341 -5.75 -14.94 -24.41
N ASN A 342 -5.34 -13.69 -24.20
CA ASN A 342 -4.27 -13.10 -25.02
C ASN A 342 -2.88 -13.47 -24.50
N GLU A 343 -1.92 -13.67 -25.42
CA GLU A 343 -0.53 -14.05 -25.11
C GLU A 343 0.31 -12.86 -24.60
N ASN A 344 -0.11 -11.62 -24.89
CA ASN A 344 0.49 -10.38 -24.40
C ASN A 344 -0.55 -9.56 -23.64
N ILE A 345 -0.57 -9.68 -22.31
CA ILE A 345 -1.51 -8.96 -21.45
C ILE A 345 -0.77 -7.85 -20.72
N THR A 346 -1.23 -6.62 -20.89
CA THR A 346 -0.77 -5.47 -20.09
C THR A 346 -1.78 -5.23 -18.97
N HIS A 347 -1.29 -5.18 -17.73
CA HIS A 347 -2.10 -4.91 -16.56
C HIS A 347 -1.79 -3.52 -16.00
N PHE A 348 -2.85 -2.72 -15.77
CA PHE A 348 -2.74 -1.42 -15.11
C PHE A 348 -3.08 -1.59 -13.63
N LEU A 349 -2.05 -1.68 -12.79
CA LEU A 349 -2.24 -1.77 -11.35
C LEU A 349 -2.82 -0.46 -10.77
N PRO A 350 -3.65 -0.53 -9.71
CA PRO A 350 -4.17 0.65 -9.03
C PRO A 350 -3.07 1.64 -8.61
N ARG A 351 -3.34 2.93 -8.78
CA ARG A 351 -2.40 4.01 -8.42
C ARG A 351 -2.56 4.36 -6.95
N ARG A 352 -1.45 4.47 -6.21
CA ARG A 352 -1.52 4.89 -4.80
C ARG A 352 -1.83 6.39 -4.73
N VAL A 353 -2.88 6.71 -4.00
CA VAL A 353 -3.28 8.07 -3.65
C VAL A 353 -3.09 8.28 -2.16
N VAL A 354 -2.97 9.54 -1.75
CA VAL A 354 -2.94 9.95 -0.35
C VAL A 354 -4.09 10.87 -0.05
N VAL A 355 -4.60 10.73 1.17
CA VAL A 355 -5.63 11.57 1.73
C VAL A 355 -5.10 12.19 3.02
N LYS A 356 -5.27 13.50 3.11
CA LYS A 356 -4.85 14.29 4.24
C LYS A 356 -5.80 14.09 5.43
N HIS A 357 -5.26 13.83 6.61
CA HIS A 357 -6.04 13.76 7.86
C HIS A 357 -5.59 14.86 8.83
N ASP A 358 -6.39 15.92 8.91
CA ASP A 358 -6.06 17.11 9.70
C ASP A 358 -5.88 16.83 11.19
N ALA A 359 -6.65 15.90 11.76
CA ALA A 359 -6.63 15.65 13.19
C ALA A 359 -5.30 15.07 13.70
N SER A 360 -4.68 14.17 12.91
CA SER A 360 -3.39 13.57 13.28
C SER A 360 -2.18 14.21 12.59
N GLY A 361 -2.40 15.03 11.56
CA GLY A 361 -1.33 15.67 10.79
C GLY A 361 -0.51 14.71 9.95
N ILE A 362 -1.04 13.52 9.65
CA ILE A 362 -0.43 12.53 8.76
C ILE A 362 -1.29 12.31 7.51
N LEU A 363 -0.74 11.54 6.57
CA LEU A 363 -1.46 11.08 5.39
C LEU A 363 -1.95 9.65 5.62
N PHE A 364 -3.17 9.36 5.18
CA PHE A 364 -3.60 7.99 4.90
C PHE A 364 -3.49 7.73 3.41
N THR A 365 -3.49 6.47 3.02
CA THR A 365 -3.36 6.06 1.62
C THR A 365 -4.62 5.37 1.13
N ASP A 366 -4.83 5.36 -0.18
CA ASP A 366 -5.80 4.50 -0.84
C ASP A 366 -5.27 4.13 -2.23
N TYR A 367 -6.00 3.32 -2.99
CA TYR A 367 -5.62 2.86 -4.32
C TYR A 367 -6.73 3.11 -5.32
N MET A 368 -6.41 3.92 -6.32
CA MET A 368 -7.34 4.37 -7.36
C MET A 368 -7.12 3.56 -8.63
N PHE A 369 -8.12 2.76 -9.02
CA PHE A 369 -8.17 2.06 -10.29
C PHE A 369 -8.21 3.05 -11.48
N PRO A 370 -7.96 2.59 -12.72
CA PRO A 370 -8.05 3.45 -13.89
C PRO A 370 -9.40 4.16 -14.06
N ASP A 371 -10.49 3.46 -13.69
CA ASP A 371 -11.86 3.93 -13.87
C ASP A 371 -12.42 4.66 -12.63
N ASP A 372 -11.67 4.67 -11.51
CA ASP A 372 -12.07 5.34 -10.29
C ASP A 372 -11.96 6.87 -10.41
N THR A 373 -12.92 7.55 -9.80
CA THR A 373 -12.93 8.98 -9.57
C THR A 373 -12.34 9.34 -8.20
N LYS A 374 -12.14 10.63 -7.94
CA LYS A 374 -11.71 11.08 -6.60
C LYS A 374 -12.80 10.87 -5.57
N GLU A 375 -14.06 10.94 -5.98
CA GLU A 375 -15.24 10.70 -5.16
C GLU A 375 -15.29 9.25 -4.66
N ASP A 376 -14.88 8.30 -5.50
CA ASP A 376 -14.76 6.89 -5.10
C ASP A 376 -13.73 6.72 -3.97
N ILE A 377 -12.61 7.42 -4.06
CA ILE A 377 -11.60 7.43 -2.98
C ILE A 377 -12.14 8.09 -1.71
N VAL A 378 -12.89 9.18 -1.81
CA VAL A 378 -13.52 9.83 -0.65
C VAL A 378 -14.46 8.86 0.06
N ASN A 379 -15.27 8.11 -0.70
CA ASN A 379 -16.19 7.11 -0.16
C ASN A 379 -15.44 5.95 0.50
N SER A 380 -14.43 5.41 -0.18
CA SER A 380 -13.58 4.33 0.34
C SER A 380 -12.89 4.74 1.66
N VAL A 381 -12.31 5.95 1.73
CA VAL A 381 -11.68 6.46 2.96
C VAL A 381 -12.69 6.63 4.08
N LYS A 382 -13.90 7.11 3.79
CA LYS A 382 -14.97 7.22 4.79
C LYS A 382 -15.38 5.85 5.31
N GLU A 383 -15.53 4.87 4.44
CA GLU A 383 -15.90 3.50 4.80
C GLU A 383 -14.81 2.78 5.61
N GLN A 384 -13.56 2.85 5.15
CA GLN A 384 -12.46 2.08 5.72
C GLN A 384 -11.90 2.73 6.98
N LEU A 385 -11.82 4.06 7.01
CA LEU A 385 -11.15 4.83 8.07
C LEU A 385 -12.12 5.68 8.90
N GLY A 386 -13.38 5.86 8.49
CA GLY A 386 -14.30 6.76 9.19
C GLY A 386 -13.88 8.23 9.09
N ILE A 387 -13.06 8.59 8.10
CA ILE A 387 -12.53 9.94 7.91
C ILE A 387 -13.34 10.63 6.82
N GLU A 388 -13.84 11.84 7.13
CA GLU A 388 -14.51 12.69 6.15
C GLU A 388 -13.50 13.63 5.49
N VAL A 389 -13.39 13.52 4.17
CA VAL A 389 -12.49 14.34 3.34
C VAL A 389 -13.21 14.82 2.08
N THR A 390 -12.67 15.86 1.44
CA THR A 390 -13.19 16.34 0.16
C THR A 390 -12.30 15.87 -1.01
N PRO A 391 -12.83 15.80 -2.25
CA PRO A 391 -12.05 15.35 -3.42
C PRO A 391 -10.75 16.14 -3.66
N GLU A 392 -10.70 17.42 -3.26
CA GLU A 392 -9.51 18.26 -3.42
C GLU A 392 -8.33 17.77 -2.55
N LEU A 393 -8.62 17.06 -1.46
CA LEU A 393 -7.62 16.50 -0.56
C LEU A 393 -7.09 15.14 -1.01
N VAL A 394 -7.66 14.57 -2.09
CA VAL A 394 -7.19 13.33 -2.72
C VAL A 394 -6.09 13.66 -3.72
N ILE A 395 -4.89 13.15 -3.46
CA ILE A 395 -3.68 13.47 -4.21
C ILE A 395 -3.01 12.19 -4.69
N ALA A 396 -2.81 12.06 -6.00
CA ALA A 396 -2.05 10.95 -6.56
C ALA A 396 -0.55 11.14 -6.27
N LEU A 397 0.10 10.09 -5.78
CA LEU A 397 1.55 10.11 -5.55
C LEU A 397 2.36 9.87 -6.82
N GLU A 398 1.75 9.21 -7.80
CA GLU A 398 2.37 8.80 -9.05
C GLU A 398 1.61 9.44 -10.21
N ASN A 399 2.21 10.46 -10.81
CA ASN A 399 1.75 11.05 -12.06
C ASN A 399 2.46 10.35 -13.22
N VAL A 400 1.71 10.05 -14.29
CA VAL A 400 2.11 9.43 -15.57
C VAL A 400 1.86 7.91 -15.66
N GLN A 401 0.95 7.52 -16.58
CA GLN A 401 0.90 6.18 -17.15
C GLN A 401 2.25 5.91 -17.84
N ALA A 402 2.88 4.78 -17.51
CA ALA A 402 4.02 4.23 -18.25
C ALA A 402 3.80 4.41 -19.76
N LYS A 403 4.68 5.19 -20.43
CA LYS A 403 4.73 5.18 -21.89
C LYS A 403 5.40 3.86 -22.26
N LEU A 404 4.62 2.88 -22.69
CA LEU A 404 5.14 1.67 -23.34
C LEU A 404 5.86 2.07 -24.63
N ASN A 405 7.14 2.42 -24.54
CA ASN A 405 8.03 2.45 -25.68
C ASN A 405 8.91 1.19 -25.56
N GLY A 406 8.73 0.20 -26.43
CA GLY A 406 9.77 -0.81 -26.67
C GLY A 406 9.38 -2.29 -26.76
N LEU A 407 8.09 -2.67 -26.81
CA LEU A 407 7.72 -4.10 -27.00
C LEU A 407 7.25 -4.45 -28.42
N GLU A 408 7.10 -3.49 -29.33
CA GLU A 408 6.68 -3.76 -30.71
C GLU A 408 7.83 -4.04 -31.69
N ASN A 409 9.09 -3.77 -31.32
CA ASN A 409 10.21 -3.87 -32.27
C ASN A 409 10.94 -5.22 -32.24
N ASP A 410 10.88 -6.00 -31.16
CA ASP A 410 11.62 -7.27 -31.05
C ASP A 410 10.91 -8.48 -31.69
N SER A 411 9.63 -8.35 -32.04
CA SER A 411 8.86 -9.42 -32.70
C SER A 411 9.07 -9.47 -34.23
N LEU A 412 9.64 -8.43 -34.83
CA LEU A 412 9.85 -8.35 -36.28
C LEU A 412 11.23 -8.87 -36.75
N ASP A 413 12.21 -8.99 -35.85
CA ASP A 413 13.55 -9.46 -36.23
C ASP A 413 13.74 -10.98 -36.09
N ASN A 414 12.93 -11.65 -35.26
CA ASN A 414 13.01 -13.11 -35.11
C ASN A 414 12.34 -13.91 -36.23
N GLN A 415 11.54 -13.30 -37.11
CA GLN A 415 10.99 -13.98 -38.31
C GLN A 415 11.94 -13.95 -39.53
N LYS A 416 13.05 -13.22 -39.48
CA LYS A 416 13.98 -13.13 -40.63
C LYS A 416 15.08 -14.19 -40.64
N ASN A 417 15.36 -14.83 -39.51
CA ASN A 417 16.54 -15.69 -39.38
C ASN A 417 16.29 -17.20 -39.58
N GLU A 418 15.05 -17.67 -39.71
CA GLU A 418 14.75 -19.10 -39.95
C GLU A 418 14.60 -19.49 -41.44
N ASN A 419 14.48 -18.53 -42.35
CA ASN A 419 14.20 -18.83 -43.78
C ASN A 419 15.43 -18.89 -44.71
N GLN A 420 16.67 -18.93 -44.19
CA GLN A 420 17.89 -18.92 -45.03
C GLN A 420 18.57 -20.29 -45.28
N LYS A 421 17.86 -21.41 -45.14
CA LYS A 421 18.37 -22.72 -45.60
C LYS A 421 17.30 -23.54 -46.34
N ALA A 422 16.94 -23.12 -47.56
CA ALA A 422 16.56 -24.02 -48.65
C ALA A 422 16.49 -23.26 -49.99
N GLU A 423 17.46 -23.57 -50.85
CA GLU A 423 17.45 -23.58 -52.32
C GLU A 423 17.04 -22.35 -53.17
N LEU A 424 18.00 -21.95 -54.01
CA LEU A 424 17.84 -21.14 -55.21
C LEU A 424 16.83 -21.75 -56.20
N VAL A 425 15.82 -20.99 -56.64
CA VAL A 425 15.42 -20.88 -58.05
C VAL A 425 14.83 -19.47 -58.29
N SER A 426 15.20 -18.87 -59.42
CA SER A 426 14.86 -17.51 -59.87
C SER A 426 13.36 -17.20 -59.98
N SER A 427 12.95 -15.96 -59.72
CA SER A 427 12.38 -15.05 -60.73
C SER A 427 11.74 -13.80 -60.11
N ASN A 428 11.85 -12.71 -60.87
CA ASN A 428 11.35 -11.36 -60.63
C ASN A 428 9.96 -11.27 -59.98
N ASN A 429 9.79 -10.37 -59.00
CA ASN A 429 8.47 -9.86 -58.64
C ASN A 429 8.49 -8.33 -58.45
N LYS A 430 7.73 -7.66 -59.33
CA LYS A 430 7.22 -6.29 -59.17
C LYS A 430 6.14 -6.27 -58.07
N PRO A 431 5.86 -5.12 -57.42
CA PRO A 431 4.83 -5.03 -56.39
C PRO A 431 3.42 -5.30 -56.94
N PRO A 432 2.48 -5.81 -56.12
CA PRO A 432 1.16 -6.23 -56.56
C PRO A 432 0.22 -5.04 -56.81
N ASN A 433 -0.28 -4.92 -58.05
CA ASN A 433 -1.20 -3.89 -58.54
C ASN A 433 -2.66 -4.02 -58.02
N ILE A 434 -2.89 -4.60 -56.84
CA ILE A 434 -4.25 -4.84 -56.31
C ILE A 434 -5.02 -3.54 -56.05
N LEU A 435 -4.32 -2.47 -55.63
CA LEU A 435 -4.93 -1.16 -55.41
C LEU A 435 -5.35 -0.47 -56.72
N ILE A 436 -4.59 -0.63 -57.81
CA ILE A 436 -4.87 0.02 -59.10
C ILE A 436 -6.09 -0.61 -59.77
N TYR A 437 -6.22 -1.94 -59.74
CA TYR A 437 -7.38 -2.61 -60.33
C TYR A 437 -8.68 -2.34 -59.57
N SER A 438 -8.61 -2.16 -58.24
CA SER A 438 -9.77 -1.76 -57.43
C SER A 438 -10.26 -0.33 -57.77
N LEU A 439 -9.32 0.58 -58.04
CA LEU A 439 -9.62 1.97 -58.38
C LEU A 439 -10.24 2.10 -59.78
N ILE A 440 -9.73 1.32 -60.75
CA ILE A 440 -10.26 1.29 -62.12
C ILE A 440 -11.66 0.68 -62.14
N GLY A 441 -11.91 -0.39 -61.37
CA GLY A 441 -13.23 -1.00 -61.26
C GLY A 441 -14.28 -0.01 -60.71
N ALA A 442 -13.95 0.72 -59.65
CA ALA A 442 -14.83 1.73 -59.08
C ALA A 442 -15.14 2.87 -60.08
N PHE A 443 -14.14 3.28 -60.87
CA PHE A 443 -14.30 4.35 -61.87
C PHE A 443 -15.21 3.93 -63.03
N VAL A 444 -15.13 2.68 -63.49
CA VAL A 444 -15.99 2.16 -64.55
C VAL A 444 -17.45 2.06 -64.09
N VAL A 445 -17.69 1.61 -62.86
CA VAL A 445 -19.05 1.57 -62.28
C VAL A 445 -19.65 2.97 -62.19
N LEU A 446 -18.86 3.97 -61.81
CA LEU A 446 -19.30 5.36 -61.73
C LEU A 446 -19.67 5.91 -63.12
N ILE A 447 -18.85 5.65 -64.15
CA ILE A 447 -19.16 6.08 -65.53
C ILE A 447 -20.45 5.43 -66.04
N ILE A 448 -20.63 4.12 -65.83
CA ILE A 448 -21.84 3.41 -66.25
C ILE A 448 -23.08 3.95 -65.51
N SER A 449 -22.98 4.17 -64.20
CA SER A 449 -24.08 4.74 -63.42
C SER A 449 -24.45 6.15 -63.88
N THR A 450 -23.46 6.97 -64.22
CA THR A 450 -23.69 8.33 -64.75
C THR A 450 -24.30 8.28 -66.14
N ALA A 451 -23.84 7.38 -67.02
CA ALA A 451 -24.39 7.22 -68.37
C ALA A 451 -25.85 6.72 -68.34
N VAL A 452 -26.19 5.79 -67.44
CA VAL A 452 -27.57 5.30 -67.26
C VAL A 452 -28.48 6.42 -66.73
N HIS A 453 -27.99 7.28 -65.82
CA HIS A 453 -28.75 8.42 -65.31
C HIS A 453 -29.01 9.52 -66.36
N PHE A 454 -28.22 9.59 -67.43
CA PHE A 454 -28.43 10.56 -68.51
C PHE A 454 -29.16 9.99 -69.74
N LEU A 455 -29.39 8.66 -69.80
CA LEU A 455 -30.10 7.97 -70.88
C LEU A 455 -31.48 7.43 -70.47
N MET A 456 -31.82 7.44 -69.18
CA MET A 456 -33.20 7.38 -68.67
C MET A 456 -33.65 8.78 -68.26
#